data_AF-A0A9D7LE59-F1
#
_entry.id   AF-A0A9D7LE59-F1
#
_cell.length_a   1.000
_cell.length_b   1.000
_cell.length_c   1.000
_cell.angle_alpha   90.00
_cell.angle_beta   90.00
_cell.angle_gamma   90.00
#
_symmetry.space_group_name_H-M   'P 1'
#
loop_
_entity.id
_entity.type
_entity.pdbx_description
1 polymer ?
#
loop_
_entity_poly.entity_id
_entity_poly.type
_entity_poly.pdbx_seq_one_letter_code
_entity_poly.pdbx_strand_id
1 'polypeptide(L)'
;MTFDRRTFLQGLGVGALGALTGCNTTPRAAPSRWPPLLRLRIASPDEAYWRAVRAQFPLLDNPAYLNTGGLGPAAQSVLDTVFSTMSKLQEHSETGHELFAPARKSMACYLG
;
A
#
# COMPACT_ATOMS: atom_id res chain seq x y z
N MET A 1 -1.98 -7.63 42.09
CA MET A 1 -3.30 -7.12 41.68
C MET A 1 -3.95 -8.19 40.84
N THR A 2 -5.00 -8.84 41.35
CA THR A 2 -5.68 -9.94 40.67
C THR A 2 -6.82 -9.35 39.84
N PHE A 3 -6.67 -9.32 38.52
CA PHE A 3 -7.72 -8.82 37.63
C PHE A 3 -8.87 -9.84 37.57
N ASP A 4 -10.04 -9.47 38.12
CA ASP A 4 -11.25 -10.28 38.03
C ASP A 4 -12.01 -9.94 36.73
N ARG A 5 -12.19 -10.96 35.90
CA ARG A 5 -12.99 -10.92 34.66
C ARG A 5 -14.38 -10.30 34.87
N ARG A 6 -14.98 -10.46 36.05
CA ARG A 6 -16.31 -9.95 36.35
C ARG A 6 -16.32 -8.43 36.52
N THR A 7 -15.29 -7.87 37.16
CA THR A 7 -15.13 -6.42 37.34
C THR A 7 -14.85 -5.72 36.01
N PHE A 8 -14.08 -6.37 35.12
CA PHE A 8 -13.83 -5.89 33.77
C PHE A 8 -15.12 -5.82 32.91
N LEU A 9 -15.94 -6.88 32.94
CA LEU A 9 -17.20 -6.92 32.20
C LEU A 9 -18.23 -5.90 32.71
N GLN A 10 -18.25 -5.64 34.02
CA GLN A 10 -19.11 -4.61 34.62
C GLN A 10 -18.73 -3.20 34.15
N GLY A 11 -17.43 -2.92 33.95
CA GLY A 11 -16.96 -1.63 33.41
C GLY A 11 -17.31 -1.40 31.94
N LEU A 12 -17.36 -2.47 31.12
CA LEU A 12 -17.73 -2.41 29.70
C LEU A 12 -19.18 -1.97 29.47
N GLY A 13 -20.11 -2.35 30.36
CA GLY A 13 -21.54 -2.05 30.21
C GLY A 13 -21.89 -0.56 30.35
N VAL A 14 -21.09 0.22 31.10
CA VAL A 14 -21.35 1.65 31.33
C VAL A 14 -20.77 2.51 30.18
N GLY A 15 -19.75 2.04 29.46
CA GLY A 15 -19.10 2.79 28.37
C GLY A 15 -19.73 2.61 26.97
N ALA A 16 -20.52 1.56 26.75
CA ALA A 16 -21.00 1.18 25.41
C ALA A 16 -22.11 2.07 24.83
N LEU A 17 -22.85 2.82 25.66
CA LEU A 17 -23.95 3.67 25.20
C LEU A 17 -23.49 5.00 24.57
N GLY A 18 -22.26 5.45 24.82
CA GLY A 18 -21.74 6.72 24.28
C GLY A 18 -21.04 6.63 22.92
N ALA A 19 -20.67 5.42 22.46
CA ALA A 19 -19.79 5.25 21.30
C ALA A 19 -20.53 5.02 19.96
N LEU A 20 -21.85 4.85 19.97
CA LEU A 20 -22.61 4.41 18.78
C LEU A 20 -23.05 5.55 17.83
N THR A 21 -22.79 6.83 18.15
CA THR A 21 -23.24 7.97 17.33
C THR A 21 -22.13 8.65 16.50
N GLY A 22 -20.90 8.14 16.50
CA GLY A 22 -19.74 8.93 16.07
C GLY A 22 -19.04 8.61 14.73
N CYS A 23 -19.17 7.41 14.16
CA CYS A 23 -18.21 6.97 13.14
C CYS A 23 -18.84 6.68 11.76
N ASN A 24 -19.33 7.72 11.09
CA ASN A 24 -19.53 7.71 9.63
C ASN A 24 -18.30 8.32 8.94
N THR A 25 -17.18 7.60 8.91
CA THR A 25 -16.06 7.93 8.03
C THR A 25 -16.13 7.04 6.80
N THR A 26 -16.69 7.57 5.71
CA THR A 26 -16.52 6.97 4.39
C THR A 26 -15.05 7.09 3.99
N PRO A 27 -14.34 5.99 3.68
CA PRO A 27 -12.99 6.09 3.15
C PRO A 27 -13.06 6.74 1.78
N ARG A 28 -12.57 7.97 1.67
CA ARG A 28 -12.36 8.63 0.38
C ARG A 28 -11.25 7.89 -0.34
N ALA A 29 -11.61 7.12 -1.37
CA ALA A 29 -10.63 6.55 -2.29
C ALA A 29 -9.77 7.68 -2.85
N ALA A 30 -8.47 7.61 -2.60
CA ALA A 30 -7.52 8.56 -3.18
C ALA A 30 -7.59 8.41 -4.71
N PRO A 31 -7.72 9.51 -5.48
CA PRO A 31 -7.68 9.42 -6.92
C PRO A 31 -6.34 8.81 -7.32
N SER A 32 -6.39 7.76 -8.16
CA SER A 32 -5.21 7.27 -8.85
C SER A 32 -4.66 8.42 -9.70
N ARG A 33 -3.62 9.08 -9.18
CA ARG A 33 -3.00 10.30 -9.74
C ARG A 33 -2.08 10.01 -10.93
N TRP A 34 -2.16 8.82 -11.51
CA TRP A 34 -1.10 8.28 -12.35
C TRP A 34 -1.57 8.20 -13.79
N PRO A 35 -0.88 8.88 -14.74
CA PRO A 35 -1.17 8.65 -16.14
C PRO A 35 -0.91 7.16 -16.43
N PRO A 36 -1.82 6.45 -17.12
CA PRO A 36 -1.59 5.07 -17.50
C PRO A 36 -0.43 5.03 -18.50
N LEU A 37 0.81 4.82 -18.00
CA LEU A 37 1.98 4.65 -18.88
C LEU A 37 1.81 3.47 -19.83
N LEU A 38 0.91 2.53 -19.50
CA LEU A 38 0.45 1.44 -20.37
C LEU A 38 -0.16 1.90 -21.70
N ARG A 39 -0.44 3.19 -21.90
CA ARG A 39 -0.88 3.75 -23.20
C ARG A 39 0.21 4.48 -23.98
N LEU A 40 1.42 4.61 -23.44
CA LEU A 40 2.52 5.30 -24.09
C LEU A 40 3.36 4.28 -24.87
N ARG A 41 2.84 3.83 -26.02
CA ARG A 41 3.68 3.27 -27.09
C ARG A 41 4.39 4.45 -27.77
N ILE A 42 5.43 4.96 -27.14
CA ILE A 42 6.19 6.10 -27.69
C ILE A 42 7.28 5.54 -28.60
N ALA A 43 7.31 6.01 -29.84
CA ALA A 43 8.31 5.66 -30.83
C ALA A 43 9.74 6.16 -30.47
N SER A 44 9.86 7.11 -29.54
CA SER A 44 11.11 7.55 -28.89
C SER A 44 10.79 8.31 -27.60
N PRO A 45 11.30 7.89 -26.42
CA PRO A 45 11.02 8.57 -25.16
C PRO A 45 11.72 9.93 -25.09
N ASP A 46 10.95 11.01 -24.99
CA ASP A 46 11.45 12.37 -24.79
C ASP A 46 11.61 12.72 -23.29
N GLU A 47 12.08 13.93 -23.00
CA GLU A 47 12.28 14.40 -21.61
C GLU A 47 10.97 14.46 -20.80
N ALA A 48 9.82 14.63 -21.46
CA ALA A 48 8.52 14.61 -20.78
C ALA A 48 8.17 13.19 -20.33
N TYR A 49 8.46 12.18 -21.15
CA TYR A 49 8.31 10.78 -20.77
C TYR A 49 9.15 10.43 -19.54
N TRP A 50 10.44 10.76 -19.53
CA TRP A 50 11.31 10.41 -18.40
C TRP A 50 10.93 11.13 -17.12
N ARG A 51 10.46 12.37 -17.19
CA ARG A 51 9.86 13.05 -16.03
C ARG A 51 8.61 12.34 -15.53
N ALA A 52 7.76 11.83 -16.42
CA ALA A 52 6.58 11.06 -16.02
C ALA A 52 6.95 9.71 -15.38
N VAL A 53 7.99 9.02 -15.88
CA VAL A 53 8.54 7.81 -15.26
C VAL A 53 9.16 8.13 -13.90
N ARG A 54 9.95 9.20 -13.77
CA ARG A 54 10.57 9.61 -12.51
C ARG A 54 9.55 10.03 -11.44
N ALA A 55 8.45 10.66 -11.86
CA ALA A 55 7.33 10.98 -10.98
C ALA A 55 6.68 9.72 -10.38
N GLN A 56 7.04 8.52 -10.88
CA GLN A 56 6.50 7.28 -10.37
C GLN A 56 7.07 6.78 -9.04
N PHE A 57 8.17 7.38 -8.62
CA PHE A 57 8.93 6.93 -7.48
C PHE A 57 8.94 8.03 -6.42
N PRO A 58 8.82 7.70 -5.13
CA PRO A 58 8.87 8.67 -4.03
C PRO A 58 10.31 9.12 -3.74
N LEU A 59 11.16 9.24 -4.76
CA LEU A 59 12.49 9.82 -4.63
C LEU A 59 12.37 11.33 -4.55
N LEU A 60 13.10 11.90 -3.59
CA LEU A 60 13.36 13.33 -3.54
C LEU A 60 14.36 13.71 -4.63
N ASP A 61 14.27 14.94 -5.12
CA ASP A 61 15.19 15.45 -6.16
C ASP A 61 16.56 15.85 -5.57
N ASN A 62 16.64 16.01 -4.25
CA ASN A 62 17.85 16.39 -3.54
C ASN A 62 18.08 15.47 -2.31
N PRO A 63 19.18 14.71 -2.26
CA PRO A 63 20.23 14.59 -3.29
C PRO A 63 19.72 13.84 -4.54
N ALA A 64 20.34 14.10 -5.69
CA ALA A 64 20.10 13.32 -6.89
C ALA A 64 20.60 11.87 -6.68
N TYR A 65 19.67 10.92 -6.59
CA TYR A 65 20.00 9.51 -6.40
C TYR A 65 20.22 8.81 -7.74
N LEU A 66 21.47 8.47 -8.04
CA LEU A 66 21.87 7.90 -9.34
C LEU A 66 22.03 6.37 -9.33
N ASN A 67 22.13 5.73 -8.16
CA ASN A 67 22.32 4.28 -8.06
C ASN A 67 20.99 3.51 -7.92
N THR A 68 20.21 3.44 -8.99
CA THR A 68 18.92 2.71 -8.97
C THR A 68 19.07 1.19 -9.07
N GLY A 69 20.26 0.67 -9.36
CA GLY A 69 20.53 -0.78 -9.43
C GLY A 69 20.84 -1.43 -8.07
N GLY A 70 21.15 -0.64 -7.05
CA GLY A 70 21.37 -1.12 -5.68
C GLY A 70 20.08 -1.17 -4.86
N LEU A 71 19.82 -0.09 -4.11
CA LEU A 71 18.71 0.02 -3.15
C LEU A 71 17.43 0.63 -3.76
N GLY A 72 17.42 0.96 -5.05
CA GLY A 72 16.42 1.82 -5.69
C GLY A 72 14.97 1.64 -5.21
N PRO A 73 14.20 2.73 -5.08
CA PRO A 73 12.84 2.67 -4.52
C PRO A 73 11.90 1.80 -5.37
N ALA A 74 10.88 1.24 -4.74
CA ALA A 74 9.72 0.76 -5.46
C ALA A 74 8.86 1.94 -5.97
N ALA A 75 8.17 1.74 -7.09
CA ALA A 75 7.17 2.70 -7.57
C ALA A 75 6.02 2.84 -6.55
N GLN A 76 5.38 4.00 -6.49
CA GLN A 76 4.32 4.25 -5.49
C GLN A 76 3.18 3.24 -5.56
N SER A 77 2.78 2.80 -6.76
CA SER A 77 1.72 1.79 -6.92
C SER A 77 2.06 0.45 -6.25
N VAL A 78 3.35 0.08 -6.24
CA VAL A 78 3.84 -1.10 -5.53
C VAL A 78 3.78 -0.86 -4.03
N LEU A 79 4.23 0.30 -3.54
CA LEU A 79 4.17 0.67 -2.13
C LEU A 79 2.73 0.67 -1.61
N ASP A 80 1.79 1.26 -2.35
CA ASP A 80 0.37 1.29 -2.01
C ASP A 80 -0.21 -0.12 -1.88
N THR A 81 0.17 -1.02 -2.79
CA THR A 81 -0.25 -2.43 -2.75
C THR A 81 0.34 -3.15 -1.54
N VAL A 82 1.63 -2.93 -1.24
CA VAL A 82 2.30 -3.50 -0.06
C VAL A 82 1.63 -3.04 1.23
N PHE A 83 1.40 -1.73 1.41
CA PHE A 83 0.75 -1.21 2.60
C PHE A 83 -0.70 -1.68 2.75
N SER A 84 -1.45 -1.72 1.65
CA SER A 84 -2.81 -2.28 1.64
C SER A 84 -2.82 -3.74 2.06
N THR A 85 -1.90 -4.54 1.51
CA THR A 85 -1.79 -5.98 1.80
C THR A 85 -1.38 -6.22 3.25
N MET A 86 -0.36 -5.49 3.73
CA MET A 86 0.10 -5.55 5.11
C MET A 86 -1.03 -5.25 6.09
N SER A 87 -1.86 -4.23 5.80
CA SER A 87 -2.99 -3.87 6.66
C SER A 87 -4.03 -5.01 6.70
N LYS A 88 -4.42 -5.54 5.53
CA LYS A 88 -5.39 -6.65 5.43
C LYS A 88 -4.94 -7.91 6.17
N LEU A 89 -3.67 -8.27 6.05
CA LEU A 89 -3.13 -9.44 6.75
C LEU A 89 -3.13 -9.23 8.28
N GLN A 90 -2.87 -8.01 8.75
CA GLN A 90 -2.91 -7.69 10.17
C GLN A 90 -4.32 -7.66 10.77
N GLU A 91 -5.36 -7.30 10.00
CA GLU A 91 -6.75 -7.32 10.46
C GLU A 91 -7.18 -8.72 10.99
N HIS A 92 -6.60 -9.79 10.45
CA HIS A 92 -6.96 -11.17 10.78
C HIS A 92 -5.75 -12.04 11.20
N SER A 93 -4.56 -11.44 11.39
CA SER A 93 -3.31 -12.15 11.72
C SER A 93 -2.97 -13.29 10.74
N GLU A 94 -3.11 -13.03 9.44
CA GLU A 94 -2.89 -13.99 8.36
C GLU A 94 -1.48 -13.93 7.79
N THR A 95 -1.00 -15.01 7.17
CA THR A 95 0.35 -15.10 6.57
C THR A 95 0.39 -14.74 5.08
N GLY A 96 -0.72 -14.87 4.36
CA GLY A 96 -0.84 -14.46 2.94
C GLY A 96 0.01 -15.29 1.96
N HIS A 97 0.35 -16.54 2.27
CA HIS A 97 1.22 -17.37 1.43
C HIS A 97 0.69 -17.56 -0.01
N GLU A 98 -0.63 -17.59 -0.18
CA GLU A 98 -1.30 -17.69 -1.48
C GLU A 98 -1.04 -16.48 -2.39
N LEU A 99 -0.72 -15.31 -1.83
CA LEU A 99 -0.49 -14.08 -2.59
C LEU A 99 0.78 -14.14 -3.46
N PHE A 100 1.72 -15.05 -3.17
CA PHE A 100 2.95 -15.20 -3.95
C PHE A 100 2.75 -15.97 -5.25
N ALA A 101 1.76 -16.86 -5.34
CA ALA A 101 1.60 -17.72 -6.52
C ALA A 101 1.34 -16.93 -7.81
N PRO A 102 0.44 -15.92 -7.82
CA PRO A 102 0.27 -15.05 -8.99
C PRO A 102 1.55 -14.30 -9.37
N ALA A 103 2.28 -13.76 -8.39
CA ALA A 103 3.52 -13.03 -8.62
C ALA A 103 4.61 -13.91 -9.28
N ARG A 104 4.76 -15.16 -8.79
CA ARG A 104 5.68 -16.13 -9.40
C ARG A 104 5.32 -16.46 -10.85
N LYS A 105 4.02 -16.61 -11.14
CA LYS A 105 3.54 -16.87 -12.52
C LYS A 105 3.87 -15.70 -13.46
N SER A 106 3.65 -14.46 -13.02
CA SER A 106 4.02 -13.27 -13.80
C SER A 106 5.53 -13.18 -14.03
N MET A 107 6.33 -13.47 -13.00
CA MET A 107 7.80 -13.46 -13.12
C MET A 107 8.29 -14.53 -14.09
N ALA A 108 7.76 -15.75 -14.03
CA ALA A 108 8.10 -16.81 -14.97
C ALA A 108 7.78 -16.40 -16.42
N CYS A 109 6.60 -15.83 -16.67
CA CYS A 109 6.23 -15.33 -18.00
C CYS A 109 7.19 -14.25 -18.52
N TYR A 110 7.68 -13.38 -17.63
CA TYR A 110 8.61 -12.31 -17.99
C TYR A 110 10.02 -12.83 -18.32
N LEU A 111 10.50 -13.83 -17.58
CA LEU A 111 11.86 -14.37 -17.75
C LEU A 111 11.97 -15.38 -18.90
N GLY A 112 10.85 -15.95 -19.36
CA GLY A 112 10.81 -17.03 -20.36
C GLY A 112 10.91 -18.41 -19.74
#